data_AF-A0A7C5P9D7-F1
#
_entry.id   AF-A0A7C5P9D7-F1
#
_cell.length_a   1.000
_cell.length_b   1.000
_cell.length_c   1.000
_cell.angle_alpha   90.00
_cell.angle_beta   90.00
_cell.angle_gamma   90.00
#
_symmetry.space_group_name_H-M   'P 1'
#
loop_
_entity.id
_entity.type
_entity.pdbx_description
1 polymer ?
#
loop_
_entity_poly.entity_id
_entity_poly.type
_entity_poly.pdbx_seq_one_letter_code
_entity_poly.pdbx_strand_id
1 'polypeptide(L)'
;MARGLALLLRSRLESGGYRYLLARPDWPPRVTPMGSIGRIALIEGTLLRAGKAKPKDLRKAVETFFRHEDLLDQAVQKQTRYGNEGCHVYFAWYHLCEALTLLPGASAKPFKDKAAAHILSRRRPDGSWWDSKRAGPRAATAMALLALACLEGRIER
;
A
#
# COMPACT_ATOMS: atom_id res chain seq x y z
N MET A 1 -8.82 2.01 20.84
CA MET A 1 -8.13 0.99 20.00
C MET A 1 -9.09 -0.08 19.44
N ALA A 2 -9.88 -0.79 20.27
CA ALA A 2 -10.65 -1.97 19.82
C ALA A 2 -11.63 -1.75 18.64
N ARG A 3 -12.35 -0.61 18.58
CA ARG A 3 -13.36 -0.35 17.54
C ARG A 3 -12.75 -0.19 16.13
N GLY A 4 -11.57 0.43 16.02
CA GLY A 4 -10.90 0.63 14.73
C GLY A 4 -10.42 -0.69 14.12
N LEU A 5 -9.77 -1.53 14.93
CA LEU A 5 -9.34 -2.87 14.49
C LEU A 5 -10.53 -3.77 14.12
N ALA A 6 -11.62 -3.71 14.88
CA ALA A 6 -12.85 -4.42 14.55
C ALA A 6 -13.41 -3.98 13.19
N LEU A 7 -13.34 -2.69 12.87
CA LEU A 7 -13.76 -2.17 11.56
C LEU A 7 -12.86 -2.67 10.43
N LEU A 8 -11.53 -2.69 10.61
CA LEU A 8 -10.61 -3.22 9.62
C LEU A 8 -10.89 -4.70 9.32
N LEU A 9 -11.10 -5.51 10.36
CA LEU A 9 -11.47 -6.92 10.21
C LEU A 9 -12.80 -7.09 9.46
N ARG A 10 -13.83 -6.30 9.81
CA ARG A 10 -15.13 -6.34 9.12
C ARG A 10 -15.07 -5.84 7.67
N SER A 11 -14.06 -5.05 7.33
CA SER A 11 -13.86 -4.51 5.98
C SER A 11 -13.08 -5.47 5.08
N ARG A 12 -12.37 -6.44 5.67
CA ARG A 12 -11.60 -7.47 4.96
C ARG A 12 -12.54 -8.44 4.25
N LEU A 13 -12.35 -8.60 2.95
CA LEU A 13 -13.07 -9.56 2.12
C LEU A 13 -12.32 -10.89 2.09
N GLU A 14 -13.04 -11.99 1.85
CA GLU A 14 -12.44 -13.31 1.63
C GLU A 14 -11.44 -13.31 0.46
N SER A 15 -11.72 -12.50 -0.57
CA SER A 15 -10.82 -12.29 -1.71
C SER A 15 -9.49 -11.61 -1.34
N GLY A 16 -9.38 -11.01 -0.15
CA GLY A 16 -8.23 -10.24 0.32
C GLY A 16 -8.33 -8.73 0.06
N GLY A 17 -9.41 -8.25 -0.57
CA GLY A 17 -9.69 -6.82 -0.71
C GLY A 17 -10.25 -6.19 0.57
N TYR A 18 -10.34 -4.86 0.59
CA TYR A 18 -10.84 -4.10 1.74
C TYR A 18 -11.88 -3.08 1.32
N ARG A 19 -13.08 -3.14 1.92
CA ARG A 19 -14.15 -2.16 1.67
C ARG A 19 -13.78 -0.78 2.23
N TYR A 20 -14.12 0.29 1.50
CA TYR A 20 -13.91 1.67 1.96
C TYR A 20 -14.95 2.08 3.01
N LEU A 21 -16.20 1.70 2.76
CA LEU A 21 -17.31 1.81 3.68
C LEU A 21 -17.82 0.40 3.92
N LEU A 22 -18.26 0.11 5.14
CA LEU A 22 -19.10 -1.06 5.37
C LEU A 22 -20.34 -0.87 4.51
N ALA A 23 -20.35 -1.51 3.34
CA ALA A 23 -21.44 -1.38 2.39
C ALA A 23 -22.76 -1.64 3.12
N ARG A 24 -23.78 -0.84 2.80
CA ARG A 24 -25.14 -1.18 3.17
C ARG A 24 -25.46 -2.59 2.60
N PRO A 25 -26.30 -3.39 3.28
CA PRO A 25 -26.52 -4.80 2.91
C PRO A 25 -26.91 -5.02 1.44
N ASP A 26 -27.50 -4.02 0.82
CA ASP A 26 -28.03 -3.97 -0.55
C ASP A 26 -27.00 -3.56 -1.63
N TRP A 27 -25.79 -3.13 -1.24
CA TRP A 27 -24.76 -2.78 -2.22
C TRP A 27 -23.85 -3.98 -2.54
N PRO A 28 -23.80 -4.44 -3.81
CA PRO A 28 -22.88 -5.49 -4.19
C PRO A 28 -21.45 -5.02 -3.90
N PRO A 29 -20.58 -5.86 -3.34
CA PRO A 29 -19.20 -5.48 -3.08
C PRO A 29 -18.50 -5.22 -4.41
N ARG A 30 -18.49 -3.97 -4.86
CA ARG A 30 -17.69 -3.50 -6.01
C ARG A 30 -16.20 -3.39 -5.69
N VAL A 31 -15.76 -4.10 -4.66
CA VAL A 31 -14.41 -3.99 -4.09
C VAL A 31 -13.69 -5.29 -4.35
N THR A 32 -12.69 -5.22 -5.19
CA THR A 32 -11.74 -6.30 -5.47
C THR A 32 -10.43 -6.03 -4.71
N PRO A 33 -9.55 -7.04 -4.59
CA PRO A 33 -8.18 -6.79 -4.14
C PRO A 33 -7.49 -5.68 -4.95
N MET A 34 -7.77 -5.61 -6.26
CA MET A 34 -7.27 -4.59 -7.19
C MET A 34 -7.70 -3.16 -6.82
N GLY A 35 -8.92 -2.98 -6.30
CA GLY A 35 -9.39 -1.67 -5.81
C GLY A 35 -8.88 -1.32 -4.40
N SER A 36 -8.09 -2.20 -3.78
CA SER A 36 -7.54 -2.02 -2.44
C SER A 36 -6.01 -2.01 -2.40
N ILE A 37 -5.34 -2.10 -3.56
CA ILE A 37 -3.88 -2.21 -3.65
C ILE A 37 -3.15 -1.10 -2.88
N GLY A 38 -3.69 0.13 -2.90
CA GLY A 38 -3.06 1.28 -2.24
C GLY A 38 -3.06 1.20 -0.71
N ARG A 39 -3.81 0.27 -0.12
CA ARG A 39 -4.00 0.14 1.33
C ARG A 39 -3.85 -1.29 1.86
N ILE A 40 -3.79 -2.30 1.00
CA ILE A 40 -3.83 -3.71 1.44
C ILE A 40 -2.66 -4.05 2.37
N ALA A 41 -1.44 -3.61 2.01
CA ALA A 41 -0.24 -3.84 2.83
C ALA A 41 -0.30 -3.05 4.16
N LEU A 42 -0.77 -1.79 4.12
CA LEU A 42 -1.01 -0.97 5.30
C LEU A 42 -1.94 -1.67 6.30
N ILE A 43 -3.09 -2.16 5.82
CA ILE A 43 -4.10 -2.75 6.69
C ILE A 43 -3.63 -4.09 7.24
N GLU A 44 -3.06 -4.99 6.42
CA GLU A 44 -2.53 -6.26 6.93
C GLU A 44 -1.36 -6.04 7.90
N GLY A 45 -0.48 -5.06 7.64
CA GLY A 45 0.61 -4.70 8.55
C GLY A 45 0.07 -4.20 9.88
N THR A 46 -0.99 -3.38 9.85
CA THR A 46 -1.68 -2.91 11.06
C THR A 46 -2.32 -4.05 11.84
N LEU A 47 -3.02 -4.96 11.15
CA LEU A 47 -3.65 -6.13 11.77
C LEU A 47 -2.60 -7.08 12.34
N LEU A 48 -1.45 -7.26 11.67
CA LEU A 48 -0.34 -8.09 12.16
C LEU A 48 0.25 -7.50 13.44
N ARG A 49 0.58 -6.20 13.46
CA ARG A 49 1.05 -5.50 14.67
C ARG A 49 0.09 -5.64 15.85
N ALA A 50 -1.21 -5.70 15.57
CA ALA A 50 -2.26 -5.86 16.58
C ALA A 50 -2.54 -7.33 16.98
N GLY A 51 -1.80 -8.30 16.44
CA GLY A 51 -2.05 -9.73 16.69
C GLY A 51 -3.37 -10.24 16.10
N LYS A 52 -3.90 -9.56 15.07
CA LYS A 52 -5.16 -9.88 14.38
C LYS A 52 -4.98 -10.45 12.97
N ALA A 53 -3.74 -10.53 12.49
CA ALA A 53 -3.36 -11.22 11.25
C ALA A 53 -2.09 -12.05 11.48
N LYS A 54 -1.81 -12.98 10.58
CA LYS A 54 -0.60 -13.82 10.60
C LYS A 54 0.42 -13.29 9.58
N PRO A 55 1.72 -13.58 9.72
CA PRO A 55 2.73 -13.18 8.73
C PRO A 55 2.40 -13.61 7.29
N LYS A 56 1.72 -14.76 7.11
CA LYS A 56 1.25 -15.24 5.80
C LYS A 56 0.20 -14.33 5.16
N ASP A 57 -0.64 -13.66 5.96
CA ASP A 57 -1.66 -12.73 5.48
C ASP A 57 -0.99 -11.48 4.89
N LEU A 58 -0.01 -10.93 5.62
CA LEU A 58 0.80 -9.81 5.17
C LEU A 58 1.58 -10.15 3.90
N ARG A 59 2.20 -11.34 3.85
CA ARG A 59 2.91 -11.80 2.66
C ARG A 59 1.98 -11.84 1.44
N LYS A 60 0.77 -12.41 1.58
CA LYS A 60 -0.23 -12.44 0.50
C LYS A 60 -0.61 -11.04 0.03
N ALA A 61 -0.76 -10.08 0.95
CA ALA A 61 -1.04 -8.69 0.59
C ALA A 61 0.11 -8.00 -0.15
N VAL A 62 1.36 -8.23 0.27
CA VAL A 62 2.55 -7.73 -0.43
C VAL A 62 2.63 -8.32 -1.85
N GLU A 63 2.43 -9.63 -1.99
CA GLU A 63 2.39 -10.30 -3.30
C GLU A 63 1.27 -9.74 -4.19
N THR A 64 0.10 -9.49 -3.61
CA THR A 64 -1.05 -8.88 -4.32
C THR A 64 -0.74 -7.45 -4.75
N PHE A 65 -0.07 -6.66 -3.91
CA PHE A 65 0.37 -5.32 -4.27
C PHE A 65 1.27 -5.37 -5.50
N PHE A 66 2.36 -6.15 -5.46
CA PHE A 66 3.31 -6.22 -6.56
C PHE A 66 2.76 -6.84 -7.85
N ARG A 67 1.73 -7.69 -7.74
CA ARG A 67 1.01 -8.24 -8.90
C ARG A 67 0.21 -7.18 -9.65
N HIS A 68 -0.21 -6.12 -8.96
CA HIS A 68 -1.15 -5.12 -9.46
C HIS A 68 -0.63 -3.69 -9.29
N GLU A 69 0.68 -3.51 -9.14
CA GLU A 69 1.32 -2.19 -8.94
C GLU A 69 1.12 -1.26 -10.14
N ASP A 70 0.93 -1.84 -11.34
CA ASP A 70 0.63 -1.15 -12.59
C ASP A 70 -0.66 -0.32 -12.51
N LEU A 71 -1.61 -0.73 -11.67
CA LEU A 71 -2.83 0.03 -11.43
C LEU A 71 -2.56 1.33 -10.67
N LEU A 72 -1.48 1.43 -9.88
CA LEU A 72 -1.06 2.70 -9.29
C LEU A 72 -0.43 3.61 -10.34
N ASP A 73 0.40 3.06 -11.24
CA ASP A 73 0.97 3.81 -12.36
C ASP A 73 -0.13 4.36 -13.28
N GLN A 74 -1.17 3.57 -13.56
CA GLN A 74 -2.35 4.02 -14.31
C GLN A 74 -3.10 5.13 -13.55
N ALA A 75 -3.24 5.00 -12.23
CA ALA A 75 -3.97 5.93 -11.39
C ALA A 75 -3.39 7.35 -11.43
N VAL A 76 -2.07 7.49 -11.62
CA VAL A 76 -1.36 8.78 -11.81
C VAL A 76 -1.97 9.61 -12.94
N GLN A 77 -2.39 8.94 -14.02
CA GLN A 77 -2.96 9.59 -15.22
C GLN A 77 -4.46 9.78 -15.10
N LYS A 78 -5.17 8.73 -14.67
CA LYS A 78 -6.63 8.71 -14.56
C LYS A 78 -7.07 7.65 -13.56
N GLN A 79 -8.18 7.90 -12.87
CA GLN A 79 -8.79 6.91 -12.01
C GLN A 79 -9.00 5.57 -12.74
N THR A 80 -8.58 4.47 -12.12
CA THR A 80 -8.71 3.14 -12.73
C THR A 80 -10.15 2.64 -12.71
N ARG A 81 -10.46 1.59 -13.49
CA ARG A 81 -11.78 0.91 -13.42
C ARG A 81 -12.11 0.32 -12.05
N TYR A 82 -11.11 0.18 -11.17
CA TYR A 82 -11.26 -0.30 -9.80
C TYR A 82 -11.38 0.82 -8.77
N GLY A 83 -11.38 2.08 -9.22
CA GLY A 83 -11.53 3.25 -8.38
C GLY A 83 -10.24 3.78 -7.75
N ASN A 84 -9.06 3.25 -8.10
CA ASN A 84 -7.78 3.76 -7.60
C ASN A 84 -7.53 5.15 -8.18
N GLU A 85 -7.20 6.13 -7.32
CA GLU A 85 -6.81 7.48 -7.73
C GLU A 85 -5.31 7.73 -7.50
N GLY A 86 -4.69 8.49 -8.40
CA GLY A 86 -3.25 8.74 -8.40
C GLY A 86 -2.77 9.72 -7.34
N CYS A 87 -3.62 10.33 -6.52
CA CYS A 87 -3.19 11.32 -5.54
C CYS A 87 -2.51 10.74 -4.29
N HIS A 88 -2.36 9.41 -4.20
CA HIS A 88 -1.80 8.71 -3.05
C HIS A 88 -0.92 7.50 -3.43
N VAL A 89 -0.22 7.53 -4.57
CA VAL A 89 0.63 6.42 -5.03
C VAL A 89 1.84 6.24 -4.12
N TYR A 90 2.57 7.29 -3.79
CA TYR A 90 3.72 7.20 -2.88
C TYR A 90 3.32 6.97 -1.43
N PHE A 91 2.12 7.37 -1.02
CA PHE A 91 1.54 6.94 0.26
C PHE A 91 1.41 5.42 0.33
N ALA A 92 0.91 4.79 -0.75
CA ALA A 92 0.81 3.34 -0.84
C ALA A 92 2.19 2.65 -0.81
N TRP A 93 3.16 3.19 -1.55
CA TRP A 93 4.54 2.69 -1.56
C TRP A 93 5.23 2.80 -0.20
N TYR A 94 5.05 3.91 0.49
CA TYR A 94 5.59 4.11 1.83
C TYR A 94 5.06 3.07 2.81
N HIS A 95 3.73 2.90 2.88
CA HIS A 95 3.14 1.92 3.79
C HIS A 95 3.37 0.46 3.36
N LEU A 96 3.62 0.19 2.08
CA LEU A 96 4.17 -1.09 1.65
C LEU A 96 5.56 -1.31 2.26
N CYS A 97 6.46 -0.32 2.17
CA CYS A 97 7.81 -0.43 2.73
C CYS A 97 7.79 -0.64 4.24
N GLU A 98 6.86 0.00 4.95
CA GLU A 98 6.61 -0.30 6.36
C GLU A 98 6.17 -1.74 6.61
N ALA A 99 5.18 -2.21 5.86
CA ALA A 99 4.72 -3.59 5.96
C ALA A 99 5.86 -4.58 5.74
N LEU A 100 6.78 -4.28 4.82
CA LEU A 100 7.95 -5.12 4.56
C LEU A 100 8.92 -5.23 5.75
N THR A 101 8.90 -4.29 6.71
CA THR A 101 9.73 -4.40 7.92
C THR A 101 9.18 -5.42 8.93
N LEU A 102 7.91 -5.79 8.79
CA LEU A 102 7.24 -6.78 9.64
C LEU A 102 7.40 -8.23 9.14
N LEU A 103 7.89 -8.41 7.91
CA LEU A 103 8.20 -9.73 7.36
C LEU A 103 9.62 -10.18 7.79
N PRO A 104 9.84 -11.48 8.02
CA PRO A 104 11.18 -12.00 8.31
C PRO A 104 12.20 -11.63 7.23
N GLY A 105 13.41 -11.22 7.62
CA GLY A 105 14.40 -10.56 6.75
C GLY A 105 14.67 -11.25 5.41
N ALA A 106 14.90 -12.57 5.40
CA ALA A 106 15.14 -13.34 4.17
C ALA A 106 13.92 -13.32 3.22
N SER A 107 12.72 -13.32 3.78
CA SER A 107 11.46 -13.34 3.01
C SER A 107 11.06 -11.96 2.48
N ALA A 108 11.55 -10.89 3.12
CA ALA A 108 11.26 -9.51 2.79
C ALA A 108 12.23 -8.95 1.73
N LYS A 109 13.49 -9.41 1.71
CA LYS A 109 14.56 -8.82 0.88
C LYS A 109 14.20 -8.66 -0.61
N PRO A 110 13.66 -9.67 -1.32
CA PRO A 110 13.31 -9.51 -2.74
C PRO A 110 12.27 -8.40 -2.98
N PHE A 111 11.32 -8.25 -2.06
CA PHE A 111 10.30 -7.21 -2.12
C PHE A 111 10.86 -5.83 -1.78
N LYS A 112 11.77 -5.75 -0.81
CA LYS A 112 12.47 -4.50 -0.46
C LYS A 112 13.31 -4.00 -1.65
N ASP A 113 14.07 -4.88 -2.28
CA ASP A 113 14.89 -4.56 -3.45
C ASP A 113 14.00 -4.09 -4.61
N LYS A 114 12.88 -4.79 -4.87
CA LYS A 114 11.92 -4.38 -5.90
C LYS A 114 11.27 -3.02 -5.61
N ALA A 115 10.88 -2.76 -4.36
CA ALA A 115 10.33 -1.46 -3.96
C ALA A 115 11.35 -0.32 -4.13
N ALA A 116 12.58 -0.51 -3.68
CA ALA A 116 13.65 0.47 -3.84
C ALA A 116 13.90 0.77 -5.33
N ALA A 117 14.03 -0.26 -6.17
CA ALA A 117 14.22 -0.11 -7.60
C ALA A 117 13.05 0.66 -8.26
N HIS A 118 11.80 0.34 -7.90
CA HIS A 118 10.62 1.01 -8.42
C HIS A 118 10.58 2.49 -8.05
N ILE A 119 10.87 2.83 -6.79
CA ILE A 119 10.86 4.21 -6.30
C ILE A 119 11.99 5.00 -6.96
N LEU A 120 13.22 4.48 -6.96
CA LEU A 120 14.39 5.17 -7.51
C LEU A 120 14.27 5.42 -9.02
N SER A 121 13.69 4.48 -9.78
CA SER A 121 13.53 4.65 -11.24
C SER A 121 12.56 5.78 -11.63
N ARG A 122 11.70 6.22 -10.70
CA ARG A 122 10.72 7.31 -10.91
C ARG A 122 11.19 8.65 -10.38
N ARG A 123 12.42 8.74 -9.84
CA ARG A 123 13.00 10.00 -9.41
C ARG A 123 13.22 10.89 -10.63
N ARG A 124 12.71 12.12 -10.58
CA ARG A 124 12.87 13.11 -11.64
C ARG A 124 14.28 13.73 -11.61
N PRO A 125 14.70 14.45 -12.67
CA PRO A 125 16.01 15.10 -12.70
C PRO A 125 16.25 16.10 -11.56
N ASP A 126 15.19 16.75 -11.06
CA ASP A 126 15.22 17.66 -9.91
C ASP A 126 15.23 16.95 -8.55
N GLY A 127 15.27 15.62 -8.55
CA GLY A 127 15.22 14.79 -7.34
C GLY A 127 13.83 14.58 -6.76
N SER A 128 12.78 15.13 -7.37
CA SER A 128 11.40 14.99 -6.87
C SER A 128 10.71 13.71 -7.36
N TRP A 129 9.63 13.36 -6.67
CA TRP A 129 8.66 12.34 -7.09
C TRP A 129 7.27 12.96 -7.21
N TRP A 130 6.43 12.41 -8.09
CA TRP A 130 5.11 12.95 -8.42
C TRP A 130 4.03 11.85 -8.34
N ASP A 131 3.01 12.09 -7.53
CA ASP A 131 1.81 11.24 -7.42
C ASP A 131 0.85 11.46 -8.60
N SER A 132 0.44 12.70 -8.81
CA SER A 132 -0.40 13.13 -9.93
C SER A 132 -0.26 14.63 -10.12
N LYS A 133 -0.72 15.16 -11.26
CA LYS A 133 -0.77 16.61 -11.49
C LYS A 133 -1.56 17.35 -10.39
N ARG A 134 -2.60 16.72 -9.82
CA ARG A 134 -3.46 17.29 -8.77
C ARG A 134 -2.76 17.37 -7.41
N ALA A 135 -1.95 16.38 -7.06
CA ALA A 135 -1.28 16.31 -5.76
C ALA A 135 0.05 17.09 -5.72
N GLY A 136 0.72 17.22 -6.87
CA GLY A 136 2.04 17.85 -6.97
C GLY A 136 3.17 17.05 -6.31
N PRO A 137 4.40 17.59 -6.27
CA PRO A 137 5.59 16.83 -5.86
C PRO A 137 5.80 16.66 -4.36
N ARG A 138 5.33 17.61 -3.54
CA ARG A 138 5.80 17.75 -2.15
C ARG A 138 5.51 16.51 -1.31
N ALA A 139 4.24 16.08 -1.29
CA ALA A 139 3.82 14.91 -0.54
C ALA A 139 4.45 13.62 -1.10
N ALA A 140 4.47 13.47 -2.43
CA ALA A 140 5.07 12.33 -3.11
C ALA A 140 6.57 12.19 -2.80
N THR A 141 7.31 13.30 -2.85
CA THR A 141 8.75 13.35 -2.53
C THR A 141 8.99 12.98 -1.07
N ALA A 142 8.23 13.55 -0.12
CA ALA A 142 8.35 13.19 1.28
C ALA A 142 8.09 11.70 1.52
N MET A 143 7.03 11.15 0.92
CA MET A 143 6.68 9.73 1.05
C MET A 143 7.71 8.80 0.40
N ALA A 144 8.28 9.18 -0.76
CA ALA A 144 9.35 8.43 -1.40
C ALA A 144 10.62 8.38 -0.53
N LEU A 145 11.01 9.51 0.07
CA LEU A 145 12.15 9.56 0.97
C LEU A 145 11.92 8.74 2.25
N LEU A 146 10.73 8.82 2.84
CA LEU A 146 10.35 8.00 3.99
C LEU A 146 10.34 6.50 3.65
N ALA A 147 9.88 6.14 2.45
CA ALA A 147 9.90 4.76 1.97
C ALA A 147 11.34 4.24 1.88
N LEU A 148 12.24 4.99 1.25
CA LEU A 148 13.65 4.63 1.12
C LEU A 148 14.33 4.53 2.50
N ALA A 149 14.13 5.50 3.37
CA ALA A 149 14.67 5.48 4.73
C ALA A 149 14.13 4.28 5.55
N CYS A 150 12.87 3.90 5.36
CA CYS A 150 12.27 2.71 5.96
C CYS A 150 12.97 1.42 5.47
N LEU A 151 13.26 1.32 4.17
CA LEU A 151 13.95 0.16 3.59
C LEU A 151 15.40 0.05 4.08
N GLU A 152 16.07 1.17 4.31
CA GLU A 152 17.43 1.26 4.89
C GLU A 152 17.47 1.03 6.41
N GLY A 153 16.31 0.94 7.07
CA GLY A 153 16.25 0.79 8.54
C GLY A 153 16.58 2.07 9.31
N ARG A 154 16.49 3.25 8.66
CA ARG A 154 16.74 4.57 9.28
C ARG A 154 15.52 5.15 10.01
N ILE A 155 14.39 4.44 10.00
CA ILE A 155 13.17 4.83 10.72
C ILE A 155 12.85 3.73 11.73
N GLU A 156 12.98 4.04 13.01
CA GLU A 156 12.54 3.16 14.12
C GLU A 156 11.00 3.15 14.20
N ARG A 157 10.40 1.99 14.46
CA ARG A 157 8.93 1.80 14.52
C ARG A 157 8.46 0.68 15.43
#